data_AF-A0A381RIH7-F1
#
_entry.id   AF-A0A381RIH7-F1
#
_cell.length_a   1.000
_cell.length_b   1.000
_cell.length_c   1.000
_cell.angle_alpha   90.00
_cell.angle_beta   90.00
_cell.angle_gamma   90.00
#
_symmetry.space_group_name_H-M   'P 1'
#
loop_
_entity.id
_entity.type
_entity.pdbx_description
1 polymer ?
#
loop_
_entity_poly.entity_id
_entity_poly.type
_entity_poly.pdbx_seq_one_letter_code
_entity_poly.pdbx_strand_id
1 'polypeptide(L)'
;VWTLGEWKIQFVHIGPGQRLKLNQADGTIYIKLILGDLTNLEQQRFAPFKQVRDTVVTTDFVDAGVAGALVTVIIETSTVADNIHSMNEVAFKGPFSEEFEWVQFDQSYIGKSIPYFKGLDAHLLPGFHLLDAQGDEIIYVHFWSAGKGVDMSPHDHSLAPTKNAPAFTETHWVFNNGTGKGGMYDCDPADRKKRTYITMQRGQDHGPFWAINEDTGMPRLRENGAIEFGFHGWQAGNDNEPQQAYDLVGAFEMNQVHSKV
;
A
#
# COMPACT_ATOMS: atom_id res chain seq x y z
N VAL A 1 11.37 -14.86 4.05
CA VAL A 1 10.16 -14.27 4.66
C VAL A 1 10.61 -13.01 5.38
N TRP A 2 9.93 -11.91 5.17
CA TRP A 2 10.15 -10.68 5.93
C TRP A 2 9.12 -10.55 7.02
N THR A 3 9.45 -9.82 8.07
CA THR A 3 8.48 -9.40 9.07
C THR A 3 8.53 -7.91 9.33
N LEU A 4 7.37 -7.32 9.58
CA LEU A 4 7.21 -5.91 9.94
C LEU A 4 6.30 -5.83 11.17
N GLY A 5 6.86 -5.54 12.35
CA GLY A 5 6.07 -5.56 13.60
C GLY A 5 5.34 -6.88 13.82
N GLU A 6 6.06 -7.99 13.63
CA GLU A 6 5.55 -9.38 13.74
C GLU A 6 4.50 -9.80 12.69
N TRP A 7 4.10 -8.92 11.77
CA TRP A 7 3.42 -9.33 10.53
C TRP A 7 4.39 -10.10 9.65
N LYS A 8 3.97 -11.18 9.00
CA LYS A 8 4.79 -11.84 7.95
C LYS A 8 4.38 -11.31 6.58
N ILE A 9 5.38 -11.03 5.73
CA ILE A 9 5.18 -10.56 4.36
C ILE A 9 5.97 -11.46 3.42
N GLN A 10 5.29 -11.97 2.39
CA GLN A 10 5.87 -12.79 1.34
C GLN A 10 5.32 -12.38 -0.02
N PHE A 11 6.20 -12.31 -1.02
CA PHE A 11 5.79 -12.21 -2.42
C PHE A 11 5.89 -13.60 -3.04
N VAL A 12 4.82 -14.07 -3.66
CA VAL A 12 4.71 -15.44 -4.19
C VAL A 12 4.26 -15.39 -5.63
N HIS A 13 5.09 -15.94 -6.52
CA HIS A 13 4.70 -16.25 -7.89
C HIS A 13 4.14 -17.67 -7.93
N ILE A 14 2.87 -17.79 -8.30
CA ILE A 14 2.13 -19.06 -8.44
C ILE A 14 2.06 -19.35 -9.93
N GLY A 15 2.59 -20.51 -10.37
CA GLY A 15 2.61 -20.86 -11.78
C GLY A 15 1.20 -21.05 -12.38
N PRO A 16 1.06 -21.04 -13.71
CA PRO A 16 -0.20 -21.27 -14.40
C PRO A 16 -0.97 -22.49 -13.90
N GLY A 17 -2.22 -22.29 -13.46
CA GLY A 17 -3.10 -23.34 -12.93
C GLY A 17 -2.60 -24.02 -11.65
N GLN A 18 -1.58 -23.47 -11.00
CA GLN A 18 -1.04 -24.02 -9.76
C GLN A 18 -1.77 -23.47 -8.53
N ARG A 19 -1.60 -24.20 -7.43
CA ARG A 19 -2.18 -23.90 -6.12
C ARG A 19 -1.10 -23.48 -5.14
N LEU A 20 -1.33 -22.39 -4.43
CA LEU A 20 -0.62 -22.06 -3.20
C LEU A 20 -1.43 -22.54 -2.01
N LYS A 21 -0.85 -23.39 -1.16
CA LYS A 21 -1.46 -23.77 0.13
C LYS A 21 -1.23 -22.66 1.15
N LEU A 22 -2.25 -22.38 1.94
CA LEU A 22 -2.26 -21.42 3.02
C LEU A 22 -2.47 -22.17 4.34
N ASN A 23 -1.63 -21.90 5.33
CA ASN A 23 -1.72 -22.53 6.64
C ASN A 23 -2.45 -21.59 7.61
N GLN A 24 -3.75 -21.80 7.80
CA GLN A 24 -4.59 -20.97 8.69
C GLN A 24 -4.15 -21.04 10.16
N ALA A 25 -3.26 -21.96 10.55
CA ALA A 25 -2.65 -21.98 11.88
C ALA A 25 -1.53 -20.92 12.06
N ASP A 26 -1.05 -20.30 10.98
CA ASP A 26 0.01 -19.28 11.06
C ASP A 26 -0.49 -17.90 11.51
N GLY A 27 -1.81 -17.67 11.48
CA GLY A 27 -2.46 -16.40 11.79
C GLY A 27 -3.59 -16.06 10.81
N THR A 28 -4.11 -14.84 10.88
CA THR A 28 -5.08 -14.34 9.88
C THR A 28 -4.34 -14.05 8.57
N ILE A 29 -4.78 -14.67 7.49
CA ILE A 29 -4.12 -14.55 6.17
C ILE A 29 -4.87 -13.56 5.30
N TYR A 30 -4.11 -12.66 4.69
CA TYR A 30 -4.57 -11.70 3.71
C TYR A 30 -3.81 -11.88 2.41
N ILE A 31 -4.52 -11.71 1.29
CA ILE A 31 -3.93 -11.79 -0.06
C ILE A 31 -4.17 -10.48 -0.79
N LYS A 32 -3.08 -9.89 -1.29
CA LYS A 32 -3.14 -8.81 -2.28
C LYS A 32 -2.61 -9.31 -3.62
N LEU A 33 -3.46 -9.32 -4.63
CA LEU A 33 -3.08 -9.68 -5.99
C LEU A 33 -2.29 -8.54 -6.65
N ILE A 34 -1.12 -8.86 -7.23
CA ILE A 34 -0.27 -7.91 -7.96
C ILE A 34 -0.42 -8.14 -9.47
N LEU A 35 -0.19 -9.36 -9.97
CA LEU A 35 -0.34 -9.72 -11.39
C LEU A 35 -1.14 -11.00 -11.55
N GLY A 36 -1.72 -11.18 -12.74
CA GLY A 36 -2.50 -12.37 -13.08
C GLY A 36 -3.88 -12.35 -12.44
N ASP A 37 -4.39 -13.54 -12.11
CA ASP A 37 -5.72 -13.75 -11.55
C ASP A 37 -5.76 -14.95 -10.59
N LEU A 38 -6.69 -14.92 -9.64
CA LEU A 38 -7.00 -16.03 -8.75
C LEU A 38 -8.41 -16.53 -9.09
N THR A 39 -8.54 -17.81 -9.39
CA THR A 39 -9.79 -18.39 -9.92
C THR A 39 -10.79 -18.77 -8.84
N ASN A 40 -10.33 -18.92 -7.60
CA ASN A 40 -11.13 -19.36 -6.47
C ASN A 40 -11.43 -18.22 -5.47
N LEU A 41 -11.04 -16.99 -5.78
CA LEU A 41 -11.34 -15.79 -5.00
C LEU A 41 -11.92 -14.71 -5.93
N GLU A 42 -12.91 -13.95 -5.44
CA GLU A 42 -13.48 -12.81 -6.19
C GLU A 42 -12.57 -11.58 -6.17
N GLN A 43 -11.46 -11.63 -5.41
CA GLN A 43 -10.52 -10.52 -5.25
C GLN A 43 -9.83 -10.19 -6.58
N GLN A 44 -10.27 -9.08 -7.17
CA GLN A 44 -9.56 -8.41 -8.26
C GLN A 44 -8.26 -7.76 -7.76
N ARG A 45 -7.35 -7.40 -8.68
CA ARG A 45 -6.10 -6.69 -8.36
C ARG A 45 -6.35 -5.42 -7.55
N PHE A 46 -7.38 -4.68 -7.93
CA PHE A 46 -7.80 -3.45 -7.26
C PHE A 46 -9.20 -3.60 -6.69
N ALA A 47 -9.48 -2.95 -5.57
CA ALA A 47 -10.85 -2.76 -5.14
C ALA A 47 -11.59 -1.80 -6.11
N PRO A 48 -12.93 -1.70 -6.06
CA PRO A 48 -13.67 -0.77 -6.90
C PRO A 48 -13.23 0.68 -6.71
N PHE A 49 -13.43 1.52 -7.74
CA PHE A 49 -13.01 2.92 -7.77
C PHE A 49 -13.40 3.67 -6.49
N LYS A 50 -12.39 4.21 -5.78
CA LYS A 50 -12.56 4.92 -4.50
C LYS A 50 -13.43 4.17 -3.48
N GLN A 51 -13.27 2.85 -3.39
CA GLN A 51 -13.89 2.01 -2.37
C GLN A 51 -12.84 1.19 -1.64
N VAL A 52 -13.19 0.72 -0.44
CA VAL A 52 -12.37 -0.17 0.39
C VAL A 52 -12.85 -1.60 0.28
N ARG A 53 -11.95 -2.54 0.54
CA ARG A 53 -12.23 -3.98 0.53
C ARG A 53 -11.39 -4.69 1.59
N ASP A 54 -11.98 -5.70 2.20
CA ASP A 54 -11.26 -6.67 3.03
C ASP A 54 -10.47 -7.67 2.16
N THR A 55 -9.22 -7.91 2.55
CA THR A 55 -8.33 -8.81 1.80
C THR A 55 -8.15 -10.18 2.46
N VAL A 56 -8.90 -10.46 3.54
CA VAL A 56 -8.82 -11.71 4.30
C VAL A 56 -9.19 -12.93 3.46
N VAL A 57 -8.45 -14.02 3.62
CA VAL A 57 -8.68 -15.30 2.94
C VAL A 57 -8.87 -16.39 3.97
N THR A 58 -10.08 -16.96 3.99
CA THR A 58 -10.50 -18.01 4.92
C THR A 58 -10.32 -19.42 4.36
N THR A 59 -9.92 -19.55 3.09
CA THR A 59 -9.64 -20.84 2.45
C THR A 59 -8.20 -21.29 2.74
N ASP A 60 -7.97 -22.60 2.79
CA ASP A 60 -6.63 -23.18 3.00
C ASP A 60 -5.73 -23.12 1.73
N PHE A 61 -6.19 -22.46 0.67
CA PHE A 61 -5.44 -22.33 -0.57
C PHE A 61 -5.99 -21.23 -1.48
N VAL A 62 -5.15 -20.81 -2.43
CA VAL A 62 -5.51 -20.00 -3.61
C VAL A 62 -5.03 -20.68 -4.89
N ASP A 63 -5.84 -20.57 -5.94
CA ASP A 63 -5.59 -21.16 -7.25
C ASP A 63 -5.35 -20.07 -8.28
N ALA A 64 -4.16 -20.08 -8.89
CA ALA A 64 -3.84 -19.15 -9.95
C ALA A 64 -4.56 -19.52 -11.25
N GLY A 65 -4.89 -18.50 -12.04
CA GLY A 65 -5.44 -18.67 -13.38
C GLY A 65 -4.45 -19.24 -14.40
N VAL A 66 -4.89 -19.23 -15.65
CA VAL A 66 -4.12 -19.77 -16.79
C VAL A 66 -2.84 -18.98 -17.08
N ALA A 67 -2.75 -17.73 -16.63
CA ALA A 67 -1.55 -16.90 -16.75
C ALA A 67 -0.62 -17.01 -15.53
N GLY A 68 -1.03 -17.73 -14.48
CA GLY A 68 -0.37 -17.67 -13.17
C GLY A 68 -0.79 -16.43 -12.38
N ALA A 69 -0.19 -16.22 -11.22
CA ALA A 69 -0.44 -15.06 -10.38
C ALA A 69 0.83 -14.63 -9.62
N LEU A 70 0.99 -13.33 -9.41
CA LEU A 70 1.92 -12.77 -8.44
C LEU A 70 1.09 -12.15 -7.32
N VAL A 71 1.29 -12.62 -6.09
CA VAL A 71 0.54 -12.15 -4.91
C VAL A 71 1.48 -11.74 -3.79
N THR A 72 1.01 -10.82 -2.95
CA THR A 72 1.54 -10.64 -1.59
C THR A 72 0.69 -11.45 -0.63
N VAL A 73 1.34 -12.35 0.11
CA VAL A 73 0.77 -13.03 1.27
C VAL A 73 1.18 -12.25 2.51
N ILE A 74 0.19 -11.76 3.24
CA ILE A 74 0.38 -11.00 4.48
C ILE A 74 -0.29 -11.81 5.60
N ILE A 75 0.44 -12.06 6.68
CA ILE A 75 -0.07 -12.86 7.80
C ILE A 75 0.02 -12.04 9.09
N GLU A 76 -1.15 -11.82 9.70
CA GLU A 76 -1.28 -11.31 11.06
C GLU A 76 -1.05 -12.46 12.03
N THR A 77 0.16 -12.56 12.56
CA THR A 77 0.50 -13.60 13.53
C THR A 77 -0.15 -13.31 14.87
N SER A 78 -0.23 -14.32 15.74
CA SER A 78 -0.75 -14.15 17.11
C SER A 78 0.10 -13.23 17.99
N THR A 79 1.26 -12.76 17.51
CA THR A 79 2.17 -11.86 18.22
C THR A 79 2.16 -10.44 17.67
N VAL A 80 1.39 -10.17 16.61
CA VAL A 80 1.13 -8.80 16.16
C VAL A 80 0.42 -8.04 17.28
N ALA A 81 0.87 -6.84 17.58
CA ALA A 81 0.24 -5.99 18.59
C ALA A 81 -1.15 -5.51 18.12
N ASP A 82 -2.08 -5.38 19.06
CA ASP A 82 -3.41 -4.83 18.80
C ASP A 82 -3.36 -3.40 18.26
N ASN A 83 -2.30 -2.65 18.61
CA ASN A 83 -2.05 -1.29 18.13
C ASN A 83 -0.54 -0.99 18.17
N ILE A 84 -0.12 0.11 17.54
CA ILE A 84 1.28 0.57 17.50
C ILE A 84 1.38 1.86 18.28
N HIS A 85 2.09 1.85 19.41
CA HIS A 85 2.26 3.01 20.27
C HIS A 85 3.65 3.63 20.18
N SER A 86 4.59 2.92 19.53
CA SER A 86 5.97 3.36 19.31
C SER A 86 6.50 2.77 18.01
N MET A 87 7.30 3.54 17.26
CA MET A 87 7.96 3.05 16.04
C MET A 87 8.95 1.89 16.32
N ASN A 88 9.39 1.71 17.56
CA ASN A 88 10.22 0.56 17.94
C ASN A 88 9.45 -0.78 17.89
N GLU A 89 8.11 -0.74 17.91
CA GLU A 89 7.25 -1.94 17.84
C GLU A 89 7.17 -2.50 16.41
N VAL A 90 7.52 -1.70 15.40
CA VAL A 90 7.39 -2.05 13.98
C VAL A 90 8.73 -2.21 13.29
N ALA A 91 9.64 -2.94 13.94
CA ALA A 91 10.93 -3.28 13.34
C ALA A 91 10.74 -4.17 12.09
N PHE A 92 11.55 -3.89 11.07
CA PHE A 92 11.65 -4.73 9.88
C PHE A 92 12.73 -5.80 10.09
N LYS A 93 12.42 -7.07 9.79
CA LYS A 93 13.36 -8.20 9.93
C LYS A 93 13.28 -9.12 8.71
N GLY A 94 14.37 -9.82 8.42
CA GLY A 94 14.45 -10.78 7.32
C GLY A 94 15.69 -10.55 6.45
N PRO A 95 15.72 -11.11 5.22
CA PRO A 95 16.82 -10.88 4.29
C PRO A 95 17.03 -9.39 4.01
N PHE A 96 18.28 -8.94 4.10
CA PHE A 96 18.70 -7.55 3.88
C PHE A 96 18.02 -6.52 4.79
N SER A 97 17.57 -6.91 5.99
CA SER A 97 16.87 -6.00 6.92
C SER A 97 17.68 -4.77 7.32
N GLU A 98 19.00 -4.83 7.21
CA GLU A 98 19.90 -3.71 7.44
C GLU A 98 19.68 -2.52 6.49
N GLU A 99 19.03 -2.73 5.34
CA GLU A 99 18.67 -1.67 4.39
C GLU A 99 17.32 -1.00 4.73
N PHE A 100 16.60 -1.52 5.73
CA PHE A 100 15.24 -1.11 6.09
C PHE A 100 15.23 -0.39 7.43
N GLU A 101 15.59 0.89 7.38
CA GLU A 101 15.55 1.78 8.53
C GLU A 101 14.41 2.79 8.43
N TRP A 102 13.64 2.91 9.52
CA TRP A 102 12.64 3.95 9.65
C TRP A 102 13.33 5.31 9.74
N VAL A 103 12.97 6.21 8.83
CA VAL A 103 13.41 7.61 8.86
C VAL A 103 12.22 8.53 9.01
N GLN A 104 12.41 9.71 9.60
CA GLN A 104 11.37 10.73 9.54
C GLN A 104 11.09 11.12 8.10
N PHE A 105 9.83 11.44 7.79
CA PHE A 105 9.42 11.69 6.41
C PHE A 105 10.19 12.88 5.80
N ASP A 106 10.49 13.91 6.58
CA ASP A 106 11.31 15.07 6.17
C ASP A 106 12.81 14.80 6.01
N GLN A 107 13.26 13.57 6.31
CA GLN A 107 14.62 13.08 6.07
C GLN A 107 14.67 12.05 4.94
N SER A 108 13.51 11.55 4.52
CA SER A 108 13.37 10.52 3.50
C SER A 108 13.68 11.03 2.09
N TYR A 109 13.90 10.11 1.15
CA TYR A 109 14.11 10.45 -0.25
C TYR A 109 12.88 11.10 -0.90
N ILE A 110 11.68 10.87 -0.36
CA ILE A 110 10.41 11.47 -0.81
C ILE A 110 10.23 12.86 -0.19
N GLY A 111 10.29 12.96 1.14
CA GLY A 111 9.87 14.15 1.88
C GLY A 111 10.93 15.21 2.12
N LYS A 112 12.24 14.91 1.97
CA LYS A 112 13.33 15.86 2.32
C LYS A 112 13.28 17.21 1.61
N SER A 113 12.64 17.27 0.45
CA SER A 113 12.51 18.49 -0.35
C SER A 113 11.18 19.23 -0.14
N ILE A 114 10.32 18.73 0.75
CA ILE A 114 8.96 19.19 0.95
C ILE A 114 8.84 19.74 2.39
N PRO A 115 8.88 21.07 2.60
CA PRO A 115 8.89 21.68 3.93
C PRO A 115 7.69 21.33 4.81
N TYR A 116 6.58 20.91 4.20
CA TYR A 116 5.36 20.51 4.89
C TYR A 116 5.57 19.39 5.91
N PHE A 117 6.46 18.43 5.63
CA PHE A 117 6.69 17.29 6.51
C PHE A 117 7.57 17.60 7.73
N LYS A 118 8.15 18.80 7.79
CA LYS A 118 9.13 19.13 8.83
C LYS A 118 8.50 19.08 10.23
N GLY A 119 9.02 18.19 11.06
CA GLY A 119 8.57 18.00 12.44
C GLY A 119 7.21 17.30 12.59
N LEU A 120 6.66 16.74 11.50
CA LEU A 120 5.51 15.84 11.61
C LEU A 120 5.95 14.49 12.18
N ASP A 121 5.08 13.87 12.96
CA ASP A 121 5.26 12.50 13.45
C ASP A 121 4.89 11.50 12.35
N ALA A 122 5.65 11.54 11.27
CA ALA A 122 5.49 10.70 10.09
C ALA A 122 6.82 10.04 9.76
N HIS A 123 6.78 8.75 9.44
CA HIS A 123 7.98 7.98 9.14
C HIS A 123 7.82 7.23 7.83
N LEU A 124 8.95 7.00 7.16
CA LEU A 124 9.03 6.20 5.96
C LEU A 124 10.05 5.08 6.17
N LEU A 125 9.70 3.89 5.73
CA LEU A 125 10.59 2.75 5.58
C LEU A 125 10.77 2.51 4.08
N PRO A 126 12.00 2.53 3.54
CA PRO A 126 12.23 2.22 2.14
C PRO A 126 11.71 0.83 1.79
N GLY A 127 11.39 0.65 0.52
CA GLY A 127 10.69 -0.52 0.01
C GLY A 127 11.52 -1.48 -0.83
N PHE A 128 10.82 -2.43 -1.44
CA PHE A 128 11.35 -3.40 -2.38
C PHE A 128 10.86 -3.10 -3.78
N HIS A 129 11.77 -3.17 -4.75
CA HIS A 129 11.41 -3.27 -6.16
C HIS A 129 11.24 -4.74 -6.52
N LEU A 130 10.06 -5.13 -6.99
CA LEU A 130 9.87 -6.41 -7.65
C LEU A 130 10.09 -6.21 -9.14
N LEU A 131 11.10 -6.88 -9.67
CA LEU A 131 11.46 -6.82 -11.08
C LEU A 131 11.01 -8.08 -11.80
N ASP A 132 10.72 -7.96 -13.08
CA ASP A 132 10.54 -9.11 -13.96
C ASP A 132 11.89 -9.76 -14.33
N ALA A 133 11.85 -10.79 -15.17
CA ALA A 133 13.06 -11.51 -15.59
C ALA A 133 13.98 -10.67 -16.49
N GLN A 134 13.48 -9.56 -17.06
CA GLN A 134 14.22 -8.62 -17.90
C GLN A 134 14.83 -7.48 -17.06
N GLY A 135 14.43 -7.35 -15.79
CA GLY A 135 14.86 -6.30 -14.88
C GLY A 135 13.96 -5.07 -14.91
N ASP A 136 12.80 -5.13 -15.58
CA ASP A 136 11.82 -4.06 -15.58
C ASP A 136 10.97 -4.12 -14.30
N GLU A 137 10.66 -2.96 -13.74
CA GLU A 137 9.89 -2.87 -12.50
C GLU A 137 8.43 -3.26 -12.72
N ILE A 138 7.98 -4.25 -11.94
CA ILE A 138 6.57 -4.62 -11.83
C ILE A 138 5.89 -3.68 -10.83
N ILE A 139 6.46 -3.60 -9.63
CA ILE A 139 5.89 -2.86 -8.50
C ILE A 139 6.98 -2.48 -7.51
N TYR A 140 6.86 -1.28 -6.95
CA TYR A 140 7.59 -0.86 -5.77
C TYR A 140 6.66 -0.90 -4.54
N VAL A 141 7.13 -1.52 -3.46
CA VAL A 141 6.36 -1.64 -2.21
C VAL A 141 7.16 -1.07 -1.05
N HIS A 142 6.72 0.07 -0.51
CA HIS A 142 7.31 0.72 0.67
C HIS A 142 6.27 0.91 1.76
N PHE A 143 6.72 1.33 2.95
CA PHE A 143 5.85 1.49 4.10
C PHE A 143 6.02 2.86 4.71
N TRP A 144 4.93 3.41 5.23
CA TRP A 144 4.98 4.64 5.98
C TRP A 144 4.10 4.53 7.22
N SER A 145 4.39 5.38 8.20
CA SER A 145 3.57 5.55 9.40
C SER A 145 3.20 7.00 9.60
N ALA A 146 2.05 7.21 10.23
CA ALA A 146 1.54 8.53 10.58
C ALA A 146 0.99 8.49 12.01
N GLY A 147 1.52 9.33 12.90
CA GLY A 147 1.00 9.51 14.25
C GLY A 147 -0.37 10.20 14.25
N LYS A 148 -1.04 10.21 15.41
CA LYS A 148 -2.38 10.82 15.57
C LYS A 148 -2.48 12.22 14.96
N GLY A 149 -3.50 12.43 14.14
CA GLY A 149 -3.82 13.72 13.51
C GLY A 149 -2.88 14.17 12.39
N VAL A 150 -1.84 13.40 12.07
CA VAL A 150 -0.91 13.72 10.98
C VAL A 150 -1.62 13.57 9.63
N ASP A 151 -1.40 14.53 8.75
CA ASP A 151 -1.87 14.51 7.37
C ASP A 151 -0.66 14.35 6.44
N MET A 152 -0.67 13.32 5.60
CA MET A 152 0.39 12.97 4.65
C MET A 152 0.43 13.86 3.40
N SER A 153 -0.25 15.01 3.46
CA SER A 153 -0.34 16.06 2.45
C SER A 153 -1.16 15.69 1.20
N PRO A 154 -1.97 16.63 0.68
CA PRO A 154 -2.66 16.43 -0.58
C PRO A 154 -1.68 16.53 -1.76
N HIS A 155 -1.63 15.49 -2.59
CA HIS A 155 -0.77 15.40 -3.78
C HIS A 155 -1.47 14.67 -4.94
N ASP A 156 -0.89 14.70 -6.13
CA ASP A 156 -1.54 14.22 -7.37
C ASP A 156 -0.60 13.50 -8.35
N HIS A 157 0.61 13.15 -7.89
CA HIS A 157 1.64 12.42 -8.67
C HIS A 157 1.92 13.02 -10.06
N SER A 158 1.84 14.35 -10.17
CA SER A 158 1.89 15.07 -11.46
C SER A 158 3.26 15.26 -12.07
N LEU A 159 4.33 14.96 -11.32
CA LEU A 159 5.70 15.15 -11.80
C LEU A 159 5.98 14.25 -12.99
N ALA A 160 6.72 14.77 -13.97
CA ALA A 160 7.09 13.99 -15.14
C ALA A 160 7.89 12.75 -14.71
N PRO A 161 7.50 11.55 -15.16
CA PRO A 161 8.18 10.33 -14.77
C PRO A 161 9.63 10.32 -15.28
N THR A 162 10.50 9.69 -14.51
CA THR A 162 11.90 9.46 -14.86
C THR A 162 12.22 7.98 -14.80
N LYS A 163 13.40 7.57 -15.28
CA LYS A 163 13.85 6.18 -15.15
C LYS A 163 13.88 5.70 -13.69
N ASN A 164 14.17 6.59 -12.74
CA ASN A 164 14.28 6.26 -11.32
C ASN A 164 12.99 6.54 -10.52
N ALA A 165 11.97 7.08 -11.19
CA ALA A 165 10.65 7.37 -10.62
C ALA A 165 9.63 7.26 -11.77
N PRO A 166 9.33 6.03 -12.23
CA PRO A 166 8.45 5.81 -13.37
C PRO A 166 7.02 6.27 -13.07
N ALA A 167 6.17 6.33 -14.09
CA ALA A 167 4.76 6.55 -13.85
C ALA A 167 4.16 5.28 -13.20
N PHE A 168 3.46 5.47 -12.09
CA PHE A 168 2.90 4.37 -11.31
C PHE A 168 1.45 4.64 -10.92
N THR A 169 0.72 3.58 -10.62
CA THR A 169 -0.54 3.62 -9.90
C THR A 169 -0.33 3.12 -8.48
N GLU A 170 -0.88 3.80 -7.48
CA GLU A 170 -0.71 3.39 -6.09
C GLU A 170 -2.02 2.91 -5.45
N THR A 171 -1.92 1.83 -4.69
CA THR A 171 -2.95 1.49 -3.70
C THR A 171 -2.28 1.25 -2.36
N HIS A 172 -3.03 1.48 -1.30
CA HIS A 172 -2.55 1.31 0.07
C HIS A 172 -3.18 0.09 0.73
N TRP A 173 -2.40 -0.58 1.56
CA TRP A 173 -2.85 -1.70 2.40
C TRP A 173 -2.53 -1.40 3.87
N VAL A 174 -3.53 -1.54 4.74
CA VAL A 174 -3.43 -1.07 6.13
C VAL A 174 -3.02 -2.20 7.07
N PHE A 175 -1.85 -2.06 7.68
CA PHE A 175 -1.38 -2.94 8.77
C PHE A 175 -1.95 -2.51 10.12
N ASN A 176 -2.09 -1.21 10.33
CA ASN A 176 -2.69 -0.66 11.54
C ASN A 176 -3.39 0.66 11.26
N ASN A 177 -4.55 0.86 11.87
CA ASN A 177 -5.20 2.16 11.96
C ASN A 177 -5.27 2.54 13.44
N GLY A 178 -4.37 3.40 13.90
CA GLY A 178 -4.09 3.59 15.31
C GLY A 178 -5.28 4.10 16.13
N THR A 179 -6.18 4.83 15.48
CA THR A 179 -7.39 5.39 16.11
C THR A 179 -8.69 4.78 15.56
N GLY A 180 -8.58 3.87 14.58
CA GLY A 180 -9.70 3.36 13.78
C GLY A 180 -10.34 4.40 12.83
N LYS A 181 -9.80 5.63 12.75
CA LYS A 181 -10.37 6.75 11.97
C LYS A 181 -9.47 7.24 10.84
N GLY A 182 -8.24 6.72 10.73
CA GLY A 182 -7.33 7.03 9.64
C GLY A 182 -7.84 6.55 8.27
N GLY A 183 -7.43 7.20 7.20
CA GLY A 183 -7.82 6.76 5.86
C GLY A 183 -7.41 7.70 4.75
N MET A 184 -7.69 7.26 3.53
CA MET A 184 -7.50 8.06 2.32
C MET A 184 -8.53 9.18 2.25
N TYR A 185 -8.19 10.29 1.59
CA TYR A 185 -9.14 11.32 1.21
C TYR A 185 -8.90 11.80 -0.22
N ASP A 186 -9.96 12.24 -0.88
CA ASP A 186 -9.92 13.09 -2.08
C ASP A 186 -10.15 14.54 -1.66
N CYS A 187 -9.50 15.50 -2.32
CA CYS A 187 -9.86 16.90 -2.17
C CYS A 187 -9.90 17.68 -3.49
N ASP A 188 -10.71 18.72 -3.51
CA ASP A 188 -10.81 19.65 -4.63
C ASP A 188 -9.47 20.42 -4.80
N PRO A 189 -8.86 20.44 -6.00
CA PRO A 189 -7.64 21.21 -6.23
C PRO A 189 -7.80 22.71 -5.97
N ALA A 190 -9.00 23.26 -6.16
CA ALA A 190 -9.32 24.67 -5.88
C ALA A 190 -9.58 24.95 -4.40
N ASP A 191 -9.92 23.92 -3.61
CA ASP A 191 -10.15 24.03 -2.16
C ASP A 191 -9.77 22.72 -1.44
N ARG A 192 -8.47 22.55 -1.18
CA ARG A 192 -7.89 21.35 -0.56
C ARG A 192 -8.37 21.06 0.87
N LYS A 193 -9.18 21.95 1.45
CA LYS A 193 -9.83 21.75 2.76
C LYS A 193 -11.13 20.96 2.63
N LYS A 194 -11.77 20.97 1.46
CA LYS A 194 -12.95 20.14 1.19
C LYS A 194 -12.49 18.75 0.85
N ARG A 195 -12.63 17.86 1.85
CA ARG A 195 -12.14 16.48 1.78
C ARG A 195 -13.29 15.49 1.83
N THR A 196 -13.21 14.47 0.98
CA THR A 196 -14.06 13.28 1.05
C THR A 196 -13.22 12.13 1.58
N TYR A 197 -13.52 11.69 2.79
CA TYR A 197 -12.74 10.67 3.50
C TYR A 197 -13.24 9.27 3.21
N ILE A 198 -12.29 8.33 3.16
CA ILE A 198 -12.49 6.90 3.04
C ILE A 198 -11.66 6.27 4.16
N THR A 199 -12.28 6.06 5.32
CA THR A 199 -11.65 5.38 6.45
C THR A 199 -11.31 3.95 6.05
N MET A 200 -10.12 3.50 6.40
CA MET A 200 -9.62 2.16 6.06
C MET A 200 -9.20 1.42 7.32
N GLN A 201 -9.63 0.17 7.48
CA GLN A 201 -9.30 -0.66 8.64
C GLN A 201 -8.11 -1.59 8.36
N ARG A 202 -7.51 -2.10 9.43
CA ARG A 202 -6.49 -3.17 9.35
C ARG A 202 -6.98 -4.29 8.43
N GLY A 203 -6.12 -4.76 7.52
CA GLY A 203 -6.46 -5.81 6.57
C GLY A 203 -7.15 -5.34 5.28
N GLN A 204 -7.40 -4.03 5.14
CA GLN A 204 -8.10 -3.47 3.98
C GLN A 204 -7.16 -2.85 2.96
N ASP A 205 -7.56 -2.95 1.69
CA ASP A 205 -7.02 -2.14 0.60
C ASP A 205 -8.10 -1.20 0.02
N HIS A 206 -7.67 -0.23 -0.78
CA HIS A 206 -8.57 0.64 -1.52
C HIS A 206 -8.38 0.53 -3.03
N GLY A 207 -9.41 0.96 -3.76
CA GLY A 207 -9.41 1.01 -5.22
C GLY A 207 -8.82 2.29 -5.78
N PRO A 208 -8.82 2.45 -7.11
CA PRO A 208 -8.12 3.54 -7.79
C PRO A 208 -8.56 4.94 -7.35
N PHE A 209 -7.57 5.83 -7.20
CA PHE A 209 -7.75 7.29 -7.11
C PHE A 209 -7.31 8.02 -8.40
N TRP A 210 -6.75 7.27 -9.36
CA TRP A 210 -6.39 7.77 -10.69
C TRP A 210 -7.55 7.66 -11.67
N ALA A 211 -7.53 8.49 -12.70
CA ALA A 211 -8.46 8.41 -13.81
C ALA A 211 -8.17 7.18 -14.67
N ILE A 212 -9.24 6.47 -15.06
CA ILE A 212 -9.18 5.27 -15.88
C ILE A 212 -9.69 5.63 -17.29
N ASN A 213 -8.99 5.15 -18.31
CA ASN A 213 -9.47 5.18 -19.68
C ASN A 213 -10.52 4.07 -19.84
N GLU A 214 -11.80 4.45 -19.97
CA GLU A 214 -12.94 3.51 -20.01
C GLU A 214 -12.89 2.52 -21.19
N ASP A 215 -12.26 2.89 -22.31
CA ASP A 215 -12.16 2.01 -23.49
C ASP A 215 -11.14 0.89 -23.29
N THR A 216 -10.10 1.13 -22.49
CA THR A 216 -8.94 0.23 -22.37
C THR A 216 -8.77 -0.40 -20.99
N GLY A 217 -9.36 0.21 -19.95
CA GLY A 217 -9.13 -0.11 -18.54
C GLY A 217 -7.76 0.35 -18.01
N MET A 218 -6.94 1.01 -18.84
CA MET A 218 -5.61 1.49 -18.44
C MET A 218 -5.72 2.83 -17.69
N PRO A 219 -4.73 3.18 -16.85
CA PRO A 219 -4.64 4.52 -16.28
C PRO A 219 -4.54 5.59 -17.38
N ARG A 220 -5.23 6.72 -17.21
CA ARG A 220 -5.08 7.86 -18.10
C ARG A 220 -3.75 8.56 -17.83
N LEU A 221 -3.02 8.88 -18.89
CA LEU A 221 -1.76 9.62 -18.81
C LEU A 221 -2.00 11.11 -19.07
N ARG A 222 -1.27 11.94 -18.33
CA ARG A 222 -1.08 13.37 -18.61
C ARG A 222 -0.16 13.53 -19.82
N GLU A 223 -0.14 14.72 -20.41
CA GLU A 223 0.74 15.04 -21.55
C GLU A 223 2.24 14.79 -21.26
N ASN A 224 2.66 14.94 -20.00
CA ASN A 224 4.03 14.69 -19.57
C ASN A 224 4.34 13.21 -19.27
N GLY A 225 3.37 12.30 -19.46
CA GLY A 225 3.51 10.86 -19.23
C GLY A 225 3.21 10.39 -17.80
N ALA A 226 2.93 11.28 -16.85
CA ALA A 226 2.51 10.89 -15.50
C ALA A 226 1.07 10.34 -15.49
N ILE A 227 0.74 9.51 -14.50
CA ILE A 227 -0.65 9.08 -14.30
C ILE A 227 -1.51 10.27 -13.83
N GLU A 228 -2.72 10.38 -14.35
CA GLU A 228 -3.66 11.41 -13.91
C GLU A 228 -4.38 10.99 -12.62
N PHE A 229 -3.91 11.47 -11.48
CA PHE A 229 -4.61 11.43 -10.20
C PHE A 229 -5.40 12.72 -9.93
N GLY A 230 -6.52 12.58 -9.21
CA GLY A 230 -7.08 13.71 -8.45
C GLY A 230 -6.20 14.02 -7.23
N PHE A 231 -6.35 15.20 -6.62
CA PHE A 231 -5.64 15.48 -5.36
C PHE A 231 -6.17 14.56 -4.25
N HIS A 232 -5.25 13.87 -3.59
CA HIS A 232 -5.56 12.91 -2.55
C HIS A 232 -4.44 12.84 -1.51
N GLY A 233 -4.70 12.17 -0.40
CA GLY A 233 -3.71 11.91 0.63
C GLY A 233 -4.26 10.97 1.70
N TRP A 234 -3.42 10.65 2.68
CA TRP A 234 -3.85 9.96 3.90
C TRP A 234 -3.92 10.96 5.05
N GLN A 235 -4.95 10.84 5.88
CA GLN A 235 -5.01 11.54 7.16
C GLN A 235 -5.18 10.55 8.29
N ALA A 236 -4.23 10.54 9.22
CA ALA A 236 -4.35 9.78 10.44
C ALA A 236 -5.46 10.35 11.31
N GLY A 237 -6.22 9.44 11.91
CA GLY A 237 -7.28 9.84 12.81
C GLY A 237 -6.73 10.51 14.07
N ASN A 238 -7.60 11.24 14.75
CA ASN A 238 -7.28 11.89 16.01
C ASN A 238 -8.33 11.55 17.07
N ASP A 239 -7.89 11.49 18.32
CA ASP A 239 -8.73 11.25 19.49
C ASP A 239 -8.13 11.95 20.72
N ASN A 240 -8.78 11.79 21.88
CA ASN A 240 -8.33 12.39 23.13
C ASN A 240 -7.49 11.42 23.98
N GLU A 241 -7.17 10.23 23.47
CA GLU A 241 -6.42 9.24 24.23
C GLU A 241 -4.94 9.68 24.31
N PRO A 242 -4.35 9.73 25.51
CA PRO A 242 -3.02 10.34 25.71
C PRO A 242 -1.88 9.52 25.09
N GLN A 243 -2.09 8.23 24.85
CA GLN A 243 -1.10 7.36 24.24
C GLN A 243 -1.04 7.62 22.73
N GLN A 244 0.16 7.66 22.15
CA GLN A 244 0.30 7.70 20.70
C GLN A 244 -0.29 6.43 20.07
N ALA A 245 -0.85 6.54 18.87
CA ALA A 245 -1.28 5.41 18.08
C ALA A 245 -1.00 5.69 16.61
N TYR A 246 -0.14 4.89 15.99
CA TYR A 246 0.32 5.10 14.61
C TYR A 246 -0.57 4.35 13.63
N ASP A 247 -0.93 5.01 12.54
CA ASP A 247 -1.29 4.30 11.33
C ASP A 247 -0.02 3.70 10.72
N LEU A 248 -0.11 2.46 10.23
CA LEU A 248 0.95 1.78 9.49
C LEU A 248 0.38 1.24 8.19
N VAL A 249 0.97 1.66 7.07
CA VAL A 249 0.42 1.42 5.76
C VAL A 249 1.53 1.02 4.78
N GLY A 250 1.26 0.00 3.97
CA GLY A 250 2.07 -0.35 2.82
C GLY A 250 1.53 0.33 1.56
N ALA A 251 2.38 1.07 0.86
CA ALA A 251 2.09 1.65 -0.45
C ALA A 251 2.56 0.68 -1.54
N PHE A 252 1.65 0.35 -2.46
CA PHE A 252 1.86 -0.58 -3.57
C PHE A 252 1.83 0.22 -4.87
N GLU A 253 3.01 0.68 -5.29
CA GLU A 253 3.23 1.52 -6.47
C GLU A 253 3.54 0.65 -7.69
N MET A 254 2.48 0.28 -8.41
CA MET A 254 2.60 -0.59 -9.57
C MET A 254 2.94 0.21 -10.82
N ASN A 255 3.90 -0.29 -11.60
CA ASN A 255 4.27 0.31 -12.87
C ASN A 255 3.05 0.35 -13.80
N GLN A 256 2.82 1.51 -14.43
CA GLN A 256 1.64 1.78 -15.25
C GLN A 256 1.28 0.69 -16.27
N VAL A 257 2.27 -0.01 -16.82
CA VAL A 257 2.05 -1.04 -17.86
C VAL A 257 1.32 -2.27 -17.31
N HIS A 258 1.34 -2.45 -15.99
CA HIS A 258 0.67 -3.52 -15.27
C HIS A 258 -0.62 -3.04 -14.58
N SER A 259 -1.02 -1.79 -14.77
CA SER A 259 -2.09 -1.15 -14.00
C SER A 259 -3.47 -1.18 -14.63
N LYS A 260 -3.72 -2.13 -15.54
CA LYS A 260 -5.05 -2.35 -16.08
C LYS A 260 -6.02 -2.77 -14.96
N VAL A 261 -7.13 -2.03 -14.84
CA VAL A 261 -8.27 -2.32 -13.95
C VAL A 261 -9.25 -3.26 -14.65
#